data_AF-R9PST9-F1
#
_entry.id   AF-R9PST9-F1
#
_cell.length_a   1.000
_cell.length_b   1.000
_cell.length_c   1.000
_cell.angle_alpha   90.00
_cell.angle_beta   90.00
_cell.angle_gamma   90.00
#
_symmetry.space_group_name_H-M   'P 1'
#
loop_
_entity.id
_entity.type
_entity.pdbx_description
1 polymer ?
#
loop_
_entity_poly.entity_id
_entity_poly.type
_entity_poly.pdbx_seq_one_letter_code
_entity_poly.pdbx_strand_id
1 'polypeptide(L)' 'EALKVGDSIFKSNWHKHGMALKVKPELIFTLARTQKPLEFKTQMIGSISLMQFMRVMKCAYSGLTLLLAVTDDE' A
#
# COMPACT_ATOMS: atom_id res chain seq x y z
N GLU A 1 -5.89 1.11 -4.05
CA GLU A 1 -6.11 1.36 -5.49
C GLU A 1 -5.10 0.68 -6.41
N ALA A 2 -3.79 0.93 -6.32
CA ALA A 2 -2.80 0.33 -7.24
C ALA A 2 -2.81 -1.22 -7.30
N LEU A 3 -3.04 -1.89 -6.16
CA LEU A 3 -3.14 -3.36 -6.09
C LEU A 3 -4.35 -3.94 -6.83
N LYS A 4 -5.46 -3.18 -6.92
CA LYS A 4 -6.71 -3.67 -7.54
C LYS A 4 -6.61 -3.77 -9.06
N VAL A 5 -5.64 -3.06 -9.67
CA VAL A 5 -5.44 -3.05 -11.12
C VAL A 5 -5.05 -4.45 -11.62
N GLY A 6 -4.14 -5.14 -10.93
CA GLY A 6 -3.74 -6.50 -11.27
C GLY A 6 -4.89 -7.50 -11.19
N ASP A 7 -5.69 -7.41 -10.13
CA ASP A 7 -6.88 -8.25 -9.94
C ASP A 7 -7.93 -8.02 -11.03
N SER A 8 -8.18 -6.76 -11.39
CA SER A 8 -9.11 -6.43 -12.48
C SER A 8 -8.61 -6.93 -13.83
N ILE A 9 -7.31 -6.82 -14.11
CA ILE A 9 -6.70 -7.39 -15.32
C ILE A 9 -6.89 -8.91 -15.32
N PHE A 10 -6.60 -9.62 -14.23
CA PHE A 10 -6.78 -11.07 -14.18
C PHE A 10 -8.24 -11.50 -14.36
N LYS A 11 -9.18 -10.80 -13.70
CA LYS A 11 -10.63 -11.06 -13.78
C LYS A 11 -11.25 -10.77 -15.14
N SER A 12 -10.56 -10.05 -16.03
CA SER A 12 -11.01 -9.79 -17.40
C SER A 12 -11.03 -11.03 -18.31
N ASN A 13 -10.54 -12.19 -17.85
CA ASN A 13 -10.50 -13.45 -18.60
C ASN A 13 -9.77 -13.36 -19.96
N TRP A 14 -8.83 -12.41 -20.11
CA TRP A 14 -7.99 -12.21 -21.30
C TRP A 14 -7.26 -13.47 -21.79
N HIS A 15 -7.04 -14.44 -20.89
CA HIS A 15 -6.39 -15.71 -21.17
C HIS A 15 -7.32 -16.79 -21.75
N LYS A 16 -8.64 -16.62 -21.65
CA LYS A 16 -9.65 -17.64 -22.03
C LYS A 16 -10.25 -17.44 -23.43
N HIS A 17 -10.35 -16.20 -23.88
CA HIS A 17 -10.74 -15.92 -25.27
C HIS A 17 -9.48 -15.64 -26.09
N GLY A 18 -9.48 -16.02 -27.36
CA GLY A 18 -8.36 -15.88 -28.30
C GLY A 18 -7.98 -14.43 -28.60
N MET A 19 -7.67 -13.66 -27.56
CA MET A 19 -7.21 -12.29 -27.61
C MET A 19 -5.93 -12.25 -28.43
N ALA A 20 -5.82 -11.25 -29.29
CA ALA A 20 -4.73 -11.09 -30.24
C ALA A 20 -3.38 -11.32 -29.55
N LEU A 21 -2.57 -12.24 -30.10
CA LEU A 21 -1.25 -12.62 -29.58
C LEU A 21 -0.33 -11.41 -29.36
N LYS A 22 -0.57 -10.30 -30.08
CA LYS A 22 0.14 -9.03 -29.94
C LYS A 22 -0.12 -8.30 -28.61
N VAL A 23 -1.32 -8.43 -28.03
CA VAL A 23 -1.72 -7.69 -26.80
C VAL A 23 -1.41 -8.48 -25.53
N LYS A 24 -1.30 -9.81 -25.63
CA LYS A 24 -0.92 -10.70 -24.51
C LYS A 24 0.40 -10.31 -23.81
N PRO A 25 1.53 -10.06 -24.50
CA PRO A 25 2.79 -9.75 -23.83
C PRO A 25 2.72 -8.44 -23.04
N GLU A 26 2.07 -7.41 -23.59
CA GLU A 26 1.87 -6.12 -22.90
C GLU A 26 1.02 -6.28 -21.64
N LEU A 27 -0.01 -7.12 -21.71
CA LEU A 27 -0.88 -7.39 -20.58
C LEU A 27 -0.19 -8.20 -19.49
N ILE A 28 0.62 -9.19 -19.85
CA ILE A 28 1.46 -9.97 -18.92
C ILE A 28 2.49 -9.05 -18.25
N PHE A 29 3.15 -8.18 -19.02
CA PHE A 29 4.10 -7.21 -18.48
C PHE A 29 3.43 -6.25 -17.49
N THR A 30 2.24 -5.76 -17.84
CA THR A 30 1.44 -4.89 -16.96
C THR A 30 1.04 -5.62 -15.68
N LEU A 31 0.59 -6.88 -15.78
CA LEU A 31 0.26 -7.71 -14.63
C LEU A 31 1.48 -7.93 -13.72
N ALA A 32 2.64 -8.26 -14.28
CA ALA A 32 3.89 -8.41 -13.53
C ALA A 32 4.27 -7.10 -12.81
N ARG A 33 4.07 -5.95 -13.45
CA ARG A 33 4.35 -4.65 -12.84
C ARG A 33 3.38 -4.31 -11.71
N THR A 34 2.12 -4.74 -11.78
CA THR A 34 1.14 -4.50 -10.70
C THR A 34 1.46 -5.26 -9.40
N GLN A 35 2.28 -6.32 -9.46
CA GLN A 35 2.73 -7.05 -8.26
C GLN A 35 3.66 -6.22 -7.37
N LYS A 36 4.26 -5.13 -7.90
CA LYS A 36 4.99 -4.14 -7.13
C LYS A 36 4.13 -2.88 -7.01
N PRO A 37 3.32 -2.76 -5.94
CA PRO A 37 2.47 -1.58 -5.77
C PRO A 37 3.32 -0.32 -5.65
N LEU A 38 2.74 0.80 -6.09
CA LEU A 38 3.36 2.11 -5.93
C LEU A 38 3.37 2.45 -4.44
N GLU A 39 4.56 2.41 -3.83
CA GLU A 39 4.78 2.82 -2.45
C GLU A 39 5.35 4.24 -2.44
N PHE A 40 4.65 5.17 -1.81
CA PHE A 40 5.22 6.48 -1.54
C PHE A 40 6.20 6.36 -0.37
N LYS A 41 7.49 6.40 -0.69
CA LYS A 41 8.56 6.35 0.32
C LYS A 41 9.08 7.75 0.60
N THR A 42 9.09 8.12 1.87
CA THR A 42 9.78 9.32 2.38
C THR A 42 11.05 8.88 3.09
N GLN A 43 12.12 9.67 2.98
CA GLN A 43 13.41 9.37 3.60
C GLN A 43 13.33 9.23 5.13
N MET A 44 12.38 9.94 5.77
CA MET A 44 12.24 9.99 7.23
C MET A 44 11.27 8.94 7.78
N ILE A 45 10.19 8.63 7.06
CA ILE A 45 9.08 7.81 7.57
C ILE A 45 9.01 6.44 6.86
N GLY A 46 9.76 6.26 5.77
CA GLY A 46 9.71 5.07 4.93
C GLY A 46 8.44 5.03 4.09
N SER A 47 7.87 3.84 3.90
CA SER A 47 6.63 3.64 3.13
C SER A 47 5.42 4.23 3.87
N ILE A 48 4.78 5.23 3.27
CA ILE A 48 3.54 5.82 3.78
C ILE A 48 2.45 4.76 3.71
N SER A 49 2.08 4.24 4.88
CA SER A 49 1.02 3.25 5.04
C SER A 49 0.15 3.59 6.24
N LEU A 50 -1.07 3.06 6.25
CA LEU A 50 -1.98 3.19 7.39
C LEU A 50 -1.33 2.69 8.70
N MET A 51 -0.48 1.67 8.60
CA MET A 51 0.26 1.13 9.73
C MET A 51 1.27 2.15 10.30
N GLN A 52 1.97 2.89 9.44
CA GLN A 52 2.89 3.94 9.89
C GLN A 52 2.13 5.11 10.52
N PHE A 53 0.99 5.51 9.94
CA PHE A 53 0.12 6.51 10.56
C PHE A 53 -0.31 6.11 11.98
N MET A 54 -0.78 4.86 12.15
CA MET A 54 -1.16 4.36 13.47
C MET A 54 0.02 4.32 14.46
N ARG A 55 1.25 4.02 14.00
CA ARG A 55 2.44 4.05 14.85
C ARG A 55 2.73 5.44 15.37
N VAL A 56 2.69 6.45 14.50
CA VAL A 56 2.88 7.86 14.89
C VAL A 56 1.82 8.28 15.91
N MET A 57 0.55 7.98 15.64
CA MET A 57 -0.56 8.30 16.56
C MET A 57 -0.41 7.64 17.93
N LYS A 58 -0.05 6.35 17.97
CA LYS A 58 0.17 5.62 19.23
C LYS A 58 1.34 6.20 20.02
N CYS A 59 2.42 6.57 19.34
CA CYS A 59 3.59 7.15 19.98
C CYS A 59 3.25 8.53 20.59
N ALA A 60 2.55 9.38 19.85
CA ALA A 60 2.08 10.67 20.34
C ALA A 60 1.13 10.54 21.54
N TYR A 61 0.16 9.62 21.46
CA TYR A 61 -0.77 9.35 22.57
C TYR A 61 -0.03 8.83 23.81
N SER A 62 0.88 7.88 23.65
CA SER A 62 1.68 7.35 24.76
C SER A 62 2.52 8.44 25.43
N GLY A 63 3.13 9.34 24.66
CA GLY A 63 3.88 10.47 25.21
C GLY A 63 3.00 11.43 25.99
N LEU A 64 1.82 11.77 25.46
CA LEU A 64 0.82 12.59 26.14
C LEU A 64 0.32 11.96 27.44
N THR A 65 0.02 10.66 27.43
CA THR A 65 -0.41 9.94 28.63
C THR A 65 0.66 9.95 29.72
N LEU A 66 1.94 9.76 29.36
CA LEU A 66 3.03 9.83 30.32
C LEU A 66 3.20 11.24 30.90
N LEU A 67 3.10 12.27 30.06
CA LEU A 67 3.17 13.67 30.51
C LEU A 67 2.03 14.01 31.47
N LEU A 68 0.80 13.58 31.15
CA LEU A 68 -0.35 13.78 32.04
C LEU A 68 -0.14 13.04 33.37
N ALA A 69 0.29 11.77 33.33
CA ALA A 69 0.54 11.00 34.55
C ALA A 69 1.61 11.63 35.45
N VAL A 70 2.67 12.23 34.89
CA VAL A 70 3.69 12.96 35.67
C VAL A 70 3.15 14.27 36.23
N THR A 71 2.23 14.93 35.53
CA THR A 71 1.65 16.20 35.97
C THR A 71 0.56 16.00 37.04
N ASP A 72 -0.13 14.86 37.04
CA ASP A 72 -1.13 14.48 38.05
C ASP A 72 -0.50 13.96 39.37
N ASP A 73 0.81 13.66 39.40
CA ASP A 73 1.55 13.18 40.57
C ASP A 73 2.17 14.33 41.42
N GLU A 74 2.03 15.60 40.99
CA GLU A 74 2.33 16.82 41.77
C GLU A 74 1.09 17.37 42.51
#